data_AF-A0A6C0BHS4-F1
#
_entry.id   AF-A0A6C0BHS4-F1
#
_cell.length_a   1.000
_cell.length_b   1.000
_cell.length_c   1.000
_cell.angle_alpha   90.00
_cell.angle_beta   90.00
_cell.angle_gamma   90.00
#
_symmetry.space_group_name_H-M   'P 1'
#
loop_
_entity.id
_entity.type
_entity.pdbx_description
1 polymer ?
#
loop_
_entity_poly.entity_id
_entity_poly.type
_entity_poly.pdbx_seq_one_letter_code
_entity_poly.pdbx_strand_id
1 'polypeptide(L)'
;MYLHSTSDIVTLFFSVLSLDTAVLFLARYFDVGGKSLNAWYDRFGLVAVLSDVSVIVIGFLIAHVVYPFLFSTYSLLPFLGVVVGVQAIHDILFYFFVIKPFPRGHNQLMDVFQDYAKENGAKIIVGDAGLMLGSAAFMEIYKRLSPIGTGSLAMFTIYCMTYILYTKRQA
;
A
#
# COMPACT_ATOMS: atom_id res chain seq x y z
N MET A 1 8.08 -7.95 13.18
CA MET A 1 6.89 -7.64 12.37
C MET A 1 5.56 -8.17 12.90
N TYR A 2 5.50 -9.33 13.57
CA TYR A 2 4.21 -9.89 14.05
C TYR A 2 3.39 -8.87 14.89
N LEU A 3 2.07 -8.92 14.73
CA LEU A 3 1.11 -8.02 15.40
C LEU A 3 0.70 -8.65 16.73
N HIS A 4 0.90 -7.93 17.85
CA HIS A 4 0.58 -8.43 19.18
C HIS A 4 -0.48 -7.57 19.89
N SER A 5 -0.66 -6.33 19.44
CA SER A 5 -1.52 -5.35 20.08
C SER A 5 -2.21 -4.45 19.06
N THR A 6 -3.24 -3.73 19.49
CA THR A 6 -3.88 -2.68 18.68
C THR A 6 -2.90 -1.56 18.33
N SER A 7 -1.92 -1.28 19.20
CA SER A 7 -0.85 -0.31 18.91
C SER A 7 0.03 -0.73 17.73
N ASP A 8 0.23 -2.04 17.51
CA ASP A 8 0.96 -2.52 16.32
C ASP A 8 0.18 -2.24 15.03
N ILE A 9 -1.15 -2.31 15.07
CA ILE A 9 -2.01 -2.01 13.90
C ILE A 9 -1.95 -0.51 13.57
N VAL A 10 -2.02 0.36 14.58
CA VAL A 10 -1.83 1.81 14.40
C VAL A 10 -0.43 2.11 13.87
N THR A 11 0.59 1.44 14.40
CA THR A 11 1.97 1.58 13.92
C THR A 11 2.10 1.13 12.46
N LEU A 12 1.48 0.01 12.11
CA LEU A 12 1.43 -0.50 10.73
C LEU A 12 0.77 0.52 9.80
N PHE A 13 -0.39 1.07 10.18
CA PHE A 13 -1.09 2.09 9.40
C PHE A 13 -0.16 3.27 9.05
N PHE A 14 0.54 3.83 10.04
CA PHE A 14 1.47 4.93 9.80
C PHE A 14 2.72 4.50 9.03
N SER A 15 3.18 3.27 9.20
CA SER A 15 4.30 2.72 8.42
C SER A 15 3.97 2.63 6.94
N VAL A 16 2.77 2.15 6.63
CA VAL A 16 2.24 2.08 5.26
C VAL A 16 2.03 3.48 4.70
N LEU A 17 1.46 4.41 5.49
CA LEU A 17 1.28 5.80 5.08
C LEU A 17 2.60 6.49 4.74
N SER A 18 3.65 6.27 5.52
CA SER A 18 4.99 6.83 5.25
C SER A 18 5.61 6.24 3.99
N LEU A 19 5.44 4.94 3.76
CA LEU A 19 5.88 4.35 2.50
C LEU A 19 5.10 4.91 1.32
N ASP A 20 3.76 4.94 1.40
CA ASP A 20 2.91 5.46 0.32
C ASP A 20 3.25 6.92 0.01
N THR A 21 3.49 7.74 1.04
CA THR A 21 3.96 9.12 0.88
C THR A 21 5.32 9.19 0.14
N ALA A 22 6.23 8.25 0.41
CA ALA A 22 7.50 8.18 -0.31
C ALA A 22 7.32 7.73 -1.77
N VAL A 23 6.40 6.80 -2.04
CA VAL A 23 6.06 6.36 -3.40
C VAL A 23 5.36 7.47 -4.18
N LEU A 24 4.44 8.19 -3.54
CA LEU A 24 3.80 9.38 -4.08
C LEU A 24 4.84 10.45 -4.44
N PHE A 25 5.83 10.69 -3.58
CA PHE A 25 6.95 11.57 -3.91
C PHE A 25 7.69 11.10 -5.18
N LEU A 26 8.01 9.80 -5.29
CA LEU A 26 8.62 9.25 -6.48
C LEU A 26 7.73 9.37 -7.73
N ALA A 27 6.41 9.18 -7.59
CA ALA A 27 5.46 9.31 -8.68
C ALA A 27 5.33 10.75 -9.19
N ARG A 28 5.39 11.74 -8.28
CA ARG A 28 5.28 13.17 -8.64
C ARG A 28 6.57 13.75 -9.24
N TYR A 29 7.72 13.39 -8.69
CA TYR A 29 9.00 14.02 -9.05
C TYR A 29 9.85 13.21 -10.04
N PHE A 30 9.66 11.89 -10.11
CA PHE A 30 10.47 11.00 -10.94
C PHE A 30 9.62 10.13 -11.88
N ASP A 31 8.32 10.41 -11.97
CA ASP A 31 7.38 9.72 -12.87
C ASP A 31 7.31 8.19 -12.67
N VAL A 32 7.59 7.73 -11.46
CA VAL A 32 7.47 6.30 -11.12
C VAL A 32 5.99 5.89 -11.14
N GLY A 33 5.69 4.76 -11.79
CA GLY A 33 4.33 4.21 -11.89
C GLY A 33 3.46 4.74 -13.04
N GLY A 34 3.95 5.72 -13.80
CA GLY A 34 3.38 6.12 -15.08
C GLY A 34 2.13 7.01 -15.00
N LYS A 35 1.35 7.00 -16.08
CA LYS A 35 0.24 7.94 -16.28
C LYS A 35 -0.95 7.60 -15.41
N SER A 36 -1.33 6.33 -15.32
CA SER A 36 -2.49 5.90 -14.55
C SER A 36 -2.30 6.13 -13.05
N LEU A 37 -1.09 5.96 -12.50
CA LEU A 37 -0.81 6.23 -11.09
C LEU A 37 -0.88 7.73 -10.76
N ASN A 38 -0.36 8.59 -11.64
CA ASN A 38 -0.52 10.04 -11.44
C ASN A 38 -1.99 10.46 -11.58
N ALA A 39 -2.74 9.88 -12.53
CA ALA A 39 -4.17 10.12 -12.67
C ALA A 39 -4.98 9.66 -11.44
N TRP A 40 -4.56 8.59 -10.78
CA TRP A 40 -5.13 8.11 -9.51
C TRP A 40 -5.05 9.20 -8.43
N TYR A 41 -3.84 9.74 -8.19
CA TYR A 41 -3.64 10.80 -7.20
C TYR A 41 -4.28 12.13 -7.61
N ASP A 42 -4.24 12.50 -8.90
CA ASP A 42 -4.85 13.76 -9.39
C ASP A 42 -6.37 13.77 -9.26
N ARG A 43 -7.02 12.62 -9.47
CA ARG A 43 -8.49 12.52 -9.43
C ARG A 43 -9.04 12.34 -8.03
N PHE A 44 -8.34 11.57 -7.19
CA PHE A 44 -8.91 11.12 -5.92
C PHE A 44 -8.18 11.66 -4.69
N GLY A 45 -7.00 12.24 -4.84
CA GLY A 45 -6.29 12.91 -3.74
C GLY A 45 -6.15 12.02 -2.50
N LEU A 46 -6.70 12.48 -1.37
CA LEU A 46 -6.63 11.74 -0.11
C LEU A 46 -7.38 10.40 -0.17
N VAL A 47 -8.41 10.26 -1.00
CA VAL A 47 -9.15 9.00 -1.16
C VAL A 47 -8.26 7.93 -1.78
N ALA A 48 -7.40 8.32 -2.73
CA ALA A 48 -6.39 7.43 -3.31
C ALA A 48 -5.45 6.90 -2.23
N VAL A 49 -4.80 7.83 -1.50
CA VAL A 49 -3.87 7.49 -0.42
C VAL A 49 -4.51 6.58 0.63
N LEU A 50 -5.71 6.91 1.10
CA LEU A 50 -6.40 6.11 2.11
C LEU A 50 -6.78 4.73 1.59
N SER A 51 -7.14 4.60 0.31
CA SER A 51 -7.43 3.30 -0.31
C SER A 51 -6.17 2.43 -0.36
N ASP A 52 -5.04 3.00 -0.80
CA ASP A 52 -3.76 2.32 -0.91
C ASP A 52 -3.25 1.87 0.46
N VAL A 53 -3.33 2.75 1.48
CA VAL A 53 -2.98 2.41 2.85
C VAL A 53 -3.89 1.31 3.41
N SER A 54 -5.20 1.41 3.20
CA SER A 54 -6.17 0.47 3.77
C SER A 54 -5.99 -0.93 3.20
N VAL A 55 -5.81 -1.09 1.89
CA VAL A 55 -5.67 -2.41 1.26
C VAL A 55 -4.40 -3.13 1.71
N ILE A 56 -3.29 -2.40 1.87
CA ILE A 56 -2.04 -2.96 2.38
C ILE A 56 -2.20 -3.40 3.85
N VAL A 57 -2.80 -2.55 4.70
CA VAL A 57 -3.08 -2.91 6.10
C VAL A 57 -3.96 -4.16 6.18
N ILE A 58 -5.02 -4.24 5.36
CA ILE A 58 -5.88 -5.44 5.28
C ILE A 58 -5.07 -6.67 4.88
N GLY A 59 -4.19 -6.56 3.87
CA GLY A 59 -3.31 -7.67 3.46
C GLY A 59 -2.43 -8.19 4.60
N PHE A 60 -1.86 -7.30 5.41
CA PHE A 60 -1.10 -7.68 6.60
C PHE A 60 -1.95 -8.34 7.69
N LEU A 61 -3.17 -7.86 7.92
CA LEU A 61 -4.09 -8.47 8.88
C LEU A 61 -4.50 -9.87 8.44
N ILE A 62 -4.81 -10.07 7.16
CA ILE A 62 -5.10 -11.39 6.60
C ILE A 62 -3.89 -12.30 6.74
N ALA A 63 -2.68 -11.83 6.38
CA ALA A 63 -1.46 -12.62 6.54
C ALA A 63 -1.19 -13.01 7.99
N HIS A 64 -1.45 -12.12 8.95
CA HIS A 64 -1.35 -12.40 10.38
C HIS A 64 -2.33 -13.51 10.82
N VAL A 65 -3.56 -13.51 10.30
CA VAL A 65 -4.54 -14.58 10.59
C VAL A 65 -4.15 -15.89 9.91
N VAL A 66 -3.68 -15.85 8.66
CA VAL A 66 -3.34 -17.05 7.88
C VAL A 66 -2.06 -17.73 8.37
N TYR A 67 -1.08 -16.96 8.85
CA TYR A 67 0.26 -17.47 9.17
C TYR A 67 0.29 -18.67 10.15
N PRO A 68 -0.45 -18.66 11.28
CA PRO A 68 -0.46 -19.77 12.22
C PRO A 68 -1.05 -21.08 11.66
N PHE A 69 -1.85 -21.01 10.58
CA PHE A 69 -2.36 -22.20 9.90
C PHE A 69 -1.30 -22.86 9.01
N LEU A 70 -0.25 -22.14 8.63
CA LEU A 70 0.83 -22.62 7.76
C LEU A 70 2.09 -22.98 8.55
N PHE A 71 2.37 -22.25 9.64
CA PHE A 71 3.60 -22.39 10.43
C PHE A 71 3.30 -22.41 11.93
N SER A 72 3.93 -23.33 12.65
CA SER A 72 3.79 -23.47 14.11
C SER A 72 4.63 -22.48 14.92
N THR A 73 5.61 -21.83 14.29
CA THR A 73 6.53 -20.91 14.97
C THR A 73 6.80 -19.70 14.07
N TYR A 74 6.85 -18.52 14.67
CA TYR A 74 7.09 -17.29 13.94
C TYR A 74 8.53 -17.21 13.40
N SER A 75 8.62 -16.87 12.11
CA SER A 75 9.85 -16.48 11.43
C SER A 75 9.54 -15.37 10.43
N LEU A 76 10.43 -14.37 10.37
CA LEU A 76 10.23 -13.17 9.56
C LEU A 76 10.11 -13.49 8.06
N LEU A 77 11.04 -14.28 7.51
CA LEU A 77 11.07 -14.56 6.07
C LEU A 77 9.81 -15.31 5.59
N PRO A 78 9.36 -16.41 6.24
CA PRO A 78 8.10 -17.03 5.92
C PRO A 78 6.91 -16.08 6.08
N PHE A 79 6.91 -15.20 7.08
CA PHE A 79 5.83 -14.25 7.28
C PHE A 79 5.73 -13.26 6.11
N LEU A 80 6.85 -12.70 5.67
CA LEU A 80 6.90 -11.84 4.47
C LEU A 80 6.45 -12.59 3.21
N GLY A 81 6.82 -13.87 3.08
CA GLY A 81 6.32 -14.72 1.99
C GLY A 81 4.80 -14.88 2.02
N VAL A 82 4.20 -15.07 3.20
CA VAL A 82 2.73 -15.13 3.35
C VAL A 82 2.08 -13.79 3.02
N VAL A 83 2.66 -12.68 3.45
CA VAL A 83 2.16 -11.33 3.15
C VAL A 83 2.11 -11.08 1.64
N VAL A 84 3.20 -11.37 0.91
CA VAL A 84 3.25 -11.23 -0.55
C VAL A 84 2.30 -12.22 -1.23
N GLY A 85 2.21 -13.45 -0.73
CA GLY A 85 1.27 -14.45 -1.25
C GLY A 85 -0.19 -14.02 -1.11
N VAL A 86 -0.57 -13.47 0.06
CA VAL A 86 -1.91 -12.92 0.31
C VAL A 86 -2.21 -11.77 -0.64
N GLN A 87 -1.28 -10.83 -0.81
CA GLN A 87 -1.43 -9.71 -1.75
C GLN A 87 -1.62 -10.22 -3.19
N ALA A 88 -0.75 -11.12 -3.67
CA ALA A 88 -0.85 -11.63 -5.03
C ALA A 88 -2.19 -12.36 -5.29
N ILE A 89 -2.65 -13.18 -4.35
CA ILE A 89 -3.95 -13.85 -4.45
C ILE A 89 -5.08 -12.83 -4.46
N HIS A 90 -5.06 -11.85 -3.55
CA HIS A 90 -6.04 -10.78 -3.50
C HIS A 90 -6.13 -10.05 -4.84
N ASP A 91 -5.02 -9.61 -5.41
CA ASP A 91 -5.02 -8.78 -6.63
C ASP A 91 -5.50 -9.57 -7.86
N ILE A 92 -5.12 -10.84 -7.96
CA ILE A 92 -5.60 -11.73 -9.02
C ILE A 92 -7.11 -11.89 -8.92
N LEU A 93 -7.63 -12.21 -7.72
CA LEU A 93 -9.06 -12.39 -7.50
C LEU A 93 -9.82 -11.09 -7.74
N PHE A 94 -9.33 -9.97 -7.20
CA PHE A 94 -9.94 -8.66 -7.35
C PHE A 94 -9.98 -8.23 -8.82
N TYR A 95 -8.92 -8.48 -9.57
CA TYR A 95 -8.88 -8.20 -11.00
C TYR A 95 -9.92 -9.01 -11.77
N PHE A 96 -9.92 -10.34 -11.64
CA PHE A 96 -10.77 -11.20 -12.46
C PHE A 96 -12.25 -11.15 -12.08
N PHE A 97 -12.56 -11.04 -10.78
CA PHE A 97 -13.93 -11.10 -10.30
C PHE A 97 -14.57 -9.74 -10.07
N VAL A 98 -13.78 -8.68 -9.86
CA VAL A 98 -14.31 -7.34 -9.58
C VAL A 98 -13.97 -6.37 -10.69
N ILE A 99 -12.69 -6.07 -10.95
CA ILE A 99 -12.28 -4.98 -11.87
C ILE A 99 -12.67 -5.28 -13.32
N LYS A 100 -12.31 -6.46 -13.82
CA LYS A 100 -12.48 -6.83 -15.24
C LYS A 100 -13.95 -6.87 -15.69
N PRO A 101 -14.90 -7.47 -14.94
CA PRO A 101 -16.31 -7.49 -15.34
C PRO A 101 -17.05 -6.18 -15.02
N PHE A 102 -16.46 -5.25 -14.27
CA PHE A 102 -17.16 -4.03 -13.85
C PHE A 102 -17.49 -3.13 -15.06
N PRO A 103 -18.75 -2.66 -15.19
CA PRO A 103 -19.14 -1.81 -16.30
C PRO A 103 -18.48 -0.42 -16.18
N ARG A 104 -17.88 0.05 -17.27
CA ARG A 104 -17.24 1.37 -17.30
C ARG A 104 -18.23 2.51 -17.09
N GLY A 105 -17.73 3.62 -16.54
CA GLY A 105 -18.49 4.84 -16.29
C GLY A 105 -19.43 4.77 -15.08
N HIS A 106 -19.53 3.61 -14.41
CA HIS A 106 -20.37 3.45 -13.22
C HIS A 106 -19.62 3.80 -11.93
N ASN A 107 -18.29 3.65 -11.92
CA ASN A 107 -17.44 3.99 -10.79
C ASN A 107 -16.07 4.47 -11.28
N GLN A 108 -15.71 5.70 -10.93
CA GLN A 108 -14.49 6.35 -11.41
C GLN A 108 -13.21 5.65 -10.93
N LEU A 109 -13.22 5.06 -9.72
CA LEU A 109 -12.06 4.31 -9.21
C LEU A 109 -11.86 3.03 -10.03
N MET A 110 -12.96 2.31 -10.31
CA MET A 110 -12.89 1.09 -11.12
C MET A 110 -12.42 1.39 -12.55
N ASP A 111 -12.85 2.50 -13.13
CA ASP A 111 -12.40 2.93 -14.45
C ASP A 111 -10.87 3.14 -14.47
N VAL A 112 -10.30 3.78 -13.43
CA VAL A 112 -8.86 3.98 -13.30
C VAL A 112 -8.11 2.67 -13.06
N PHE A 113 -8.64 1.74 -12.24
CA PHE A 113 -8.03 0.42 -12.06
C PHE A 113 -7.99 -0.39 -13.36
N GLN A 114 -9.03 -0.30 -14.19
CA GLN A 114 -9.01 -0.92 -15.52
C GLN A 114 -7.95 -0.30 -16.44
N ASP A 115 -7.74 1.01 -16.38
CA ASP A 115 -6.72 1.69 -17.18
C ASP A 115 -5.31 1.35 -16.68
N TYR A 116 -5.12 1.32 -15.36
CA TYR A 116 -3.89 0.88 -14.71
C TYR A 116 -3.53 -0.57 -15.08
N ALA A 117 -4.51 -1.48 -15.07
CA ALA A 117 -4.33 -2.86 -15.50
C ALA A 117 -3.95 -3.00 -16.97
N LYS A 118 -4.47 -2.14 -17.87
CA LYS A 118 -4.08 -2.11 -19.28
C LYS A 118 -2.65 -1.56 -19.48
N GLU A 119 -2.25 -0.56 -18.70
CA GLU A 119 -0.93 0.07 -18.80
C GLU A 119 0.19 -0.84 -18.27
N ASN A 120 -0.02 -1.45 -17.10
CA ASN A 120 1.05 -2.13 -16.36
C ASN A 120 0.94 -3.66 -16.38
N GLY A 121 -0.24 -4.23 -16.63
CA GLY A 121 -0.47 -5.67 -16.72
C GLY A 121 0.08 -6.43 -15.51
N ALA A 122 0.82 -7.51 -15.75
CA ALA A 122 1.38 -8.35 -14.69
C ALA A 122 2.44 -7.66 -13.82
N LYS A 123 3.01 -6.52 -14.27
CA LYS A 123 4.01 -5.77 -13.48
C LYS A 123 3.43 -5.20 -12.19
N ILE A 124 2.10 -5.03 -12.13
CA ILE A 124 1.37 -4.55 -10.95
C ILE A 124 1.66 -5.44 -9.75
N ILE A 125 1.54 -6.76 -9.92
CA ILE A 125 1.75 -7.73 -8.83
C ILE A 125 3.15 -7.59 -8.21
N VAL A 126 4.17 -7.31 -9.04
CA VAL A 126 5.55 -7.11 -8.58
C VAL A 126 5.70 -5.77 -7.86
N GLY A 127 5.09 -4.70 -8.38
CA GLY A 127 5.06 -3.39 -7.74
C GLY A 127 4.42 -3.45 -6.36
N ASP A 128 3.26 -4.09 -6.26
CA ASP A 128 2.48 -4.22 -5.03
C ASP A 128 3.20 -5.11 -4.01
N ALA A 129 3.87 -6.19 -4.44
CA ALA A 129 4.77 -6.95 -3.56
C ALA A 129 5.89 -6.07 -2.97
N GLY A 130 6.42 -5.13 -3.77
CA GLY A 130 7.36 -4.11 -3.30
C GLY A 130 6.76 -3.20 -2.24
N LEU A 131 5.50 -2.79 -2.39
CA LEU A 131 4.77 -1.99 -1.38
C LEU A 131 4.55 -2.77 -0.09
N MET A 132 4.20 -4.05 -0.18
CA MET A 132 4.06 -4.91 1.00
C MET A 132 5.39 -5.02 1.76
N LEU A 133 6.48 -5.36 1.07
CA LEU A 133 7.80 -5.51 1.69
C LEU A 133 8.38 -4.18 2.19
N GLY A 134 8.15 -3.09 1.46
CA GLY A 134 8.50 -1.74 1.90
C GLY A 134 7.76 -1.38 3.19
N SER A 135 6.48 -1.75 3.29
CA SER A 135 5.67 -1.45 4.48
C SER A 135 6.17 -2.23 5.69
N ALA A 136 6.64 -3.45 5.46
CA ALA A 136 7.35 -4.24 6.46
C ALA A 136 8.62 -3.56 6.96
N ALA A 137 9.45 -3.06 6.05
CA ALA A 137 10.67 -2.36 6.40
C ALA A 137 10.38 -1.08 7.21
N PHE A 138 9.40 -0.29 6.78
CA PHE A 138 8.96 0.91 7.52
C PHE A 138 8.44 0.55 8.92
N MET A 139 7.70 -0.54 9.06
CA MET A 139 7.23 -1.00 10.38
C MET A 139 8.39 -1.30 11.32
N GLU A 140 9.47 -1.91 10.83
CA GLU A 140 10.67 -2.16 11.64
C GLU A 140 11.41 -0.87 12.02
N ILE A 141 11.34 0.18 11.20
CA ILE A 141 11.83 1.53 11.55
C ILE A 141 10.99 2.10 12.69
N TYR A 142 9.67 2.12 12.52
CA TYR A 142 8.73 2.64 13.51
C TYR A 142 8.85 1.93 14.87
N LYS A 143 9.04 0.60 14.87
CA LYS A 143 9.23 -0.19 16.11
C LYS A 143 10.50 0.15 16.89
N ARG A 144 11.48 0.82 16.26
CA ARG A 144 12.72 1.26 16.91
C ARG A 144 12.61 2.68 17.48
N LEU A 145 11.55 3.41 17.17
CA LEU A 145 11.33 4.77 17.67
C LEU A 145 10.66 4.74 19.05
N SER A 146 10.91 5.78 19.85
CA SER A 146 10.12 6.03 21.05
C SER A 146 8.67 6.38 20.68
N PRO A 147 7.70 6.28 21.59
CA PRO A 147 6.31 6.67 21.30
C PRO A 147 6.18 8.10 20.77
N ILE A 148 6.95 9.04 21.31
CA ILE A 148 7.01 10.42 20.82
C ILE A 148 7.64 10.46 19.42
N GLY A 149 8.71 9.71 19.18
CA GLY A 149 9.35 9.62 17.85
C GLY A 149 8.41 9.08 16.78
N THR A 150 7.66 8.01 17.10
CA THR A 150 6.61 7.44 16.25
C THR A 150 5.53 8.46 15.91
N GLY A 151 5.01 9.16 16.94
CA GLY A 151 4.02 10.22 16.74
C GLY A 151 4.55 11.38 15.88
N SER A 152 5.78 11.83 16.15
CA SER A 152 6.43 12.90 15.39
C SER A 152 6.63 12.53 13.91
N LEU A 153 7.12 11.32 13.62
CA LEU A 153 7.32 10.86 12.25
C LEU A 153 5.98 10.69 11.51
N ALA A 154 4.95 10.16 12.18
CA ALA A 154 3.60 10.06 11.62
C ALA A 154 3.02 11.45 11.28
N MET A 155 3.13 12.41 12.19
CA MET A 155 2.64 13.78 11.95
C MET A 155 3.41 14.49 10.84
N PHE A 156 4.74 14.32 10.82
CA PHE A 156 5.59 14.84 9.75
C PHE A 156 5.21 14.24 8.39
N THR A 157 4.97 12.93 8.34
CA THR A 157 4.53 12.23 7.13
C THR A 157 3.21 12.80 6.61
N ILE A 158 2.20 12.91 7.47
CA ILE A 158 0.89 13.48 7.09
C ILE A 158 1.07 14.89 6.53
N TYR A 159 1.85 15.72 7.21
CA TYR A 159 2.12 17.09 6.77
C TYR A 159 2.75 17.11 5.38
N CYS A 160 3.86 16.41 5.16
CA CYS A 160 4.53 16.34 3.87
C CYS A 160 3.64 15.78 2.76
N MET A 161 2.91 14.70 3.04
CA MET A 161 1.98 14.06 2.12
C MET A 161 1.00 15.07 1.52
N THR A 162 0.45 15.99 2.34
CA THR A 162 -0.50 16.98 1.84
C THR A 162 0.09 17.89 0.74
N TYR A 163 1.34 18.31 0.86
CA TYR A 163 1.99 19.15 -0.17
C TYR A 163 2.36 18.33 -1.41
N ILE A 164 2.88 17.12 -1.22
CA ILE A 164 3.32 16.27 -2.32
C ILE A 164 2.11 15.84 -3.15
N LEU A 165 0.98 15.52 -2.52
CA LEU A 165 -0.23 15.08 -3.20
C LEU A 165 -0.74 16.10 -4.23
N TYR A 166 -0.65 17.40 -3.90
CA TYR A 166 -1.05 18.49 -4.78
C TYR A 166 0.10 19.04 -5.65
N THR A 167 1.27 18.42 -5.60
CA THR A 167 2.36 18.73 -6.52
C THR A 167 2.06 18.12 -7.88
N LYS A 168 2.09 18.96 -8.93
CA LYS A 168 1.92 18.47 -10.30
C LYS A 168 3.09 17.59 -10.69
N ARG A 169 2.79 16.52 -11.43
CA ARG A 169 3.79 15.65 -12.05
C ARG A 169 4.82 16.50 -12.80
N GLN A 170 6.09 16.28 -12.46
CA GLN A 170 7.25 16.81 -13.17
C GLN A 170 7.71 15.70 -14.11
N ALA A 171 7.29 15.77 -15.38
CA ALA A 171 7.70 14.86 -16.44
C ALA A 171 8.34 15.66 -17.58
#